data_AF-A0A532D0G8-F1
#
_entry.id   AF-A0A532D0G8-F1
#
_cell.length_a   1.000
_cell.length_b   1.000
_cell.length_c   1.000
_cell.angle_alpha   90.00
_cell.angle_beta   90.00
_cell.angle_gamma   90.00
#
_symmetry.space_group_name_H-M   'P 1'
#
loop_
_entity.id
_entity.type
_entity.pdbx_description
1 polymer ?
#
loop_
_entity_poly.entity_id
_entity_poly.type
_entity_poly.pdbx_seq_one_letter_code
_entity_poly.pdbx_strand_id
1 'polypeptide(L)'
;MTKCTRCQGLMIEDYCLDFEGTHGHMWATAHRCMNCGNVHDSVIEQHRLAKPQPALVLASSAHDYEADDCDEDIQPAALRAA
;
A
#
# COMPACT_ATOMS: atom_id res chain seq x y z
N MET A 1 9.11 10.60 -22.05
CA MET A 1 8.43 10.97 -20.79
C MET A 1 6.95 10.70 -20.95
N THR A 2 6.44 9.65 -20.31
CA THR A 2 5.01 9.30 -20.32
C THR A 2 4.25 10.21 -19.35
N LYS A 3 3.02 10.61 -19.70
CA LYS A 3 2.13 11.38 -18.82
C LYS A 3 1.19 10.42 -18.09
N CYS A 4 0.85 10.76 -16.84
CA CYS A 4 -0.07 9.94 -16.06
C CYS A 4 -1.46 9.90 -16.68
N THR A 5 -2.02 8.71 -16.88
CA THR A 5 -3.36 8.52 -17.47
C THR A 5 -4.50 9.07 -16.62
N ARG A 6 -4.30 9.29 -15.31
CA ARG A 6 -5.32 9.82 -14.38
C ARG A 6 -5.38 11.35 -14.35
N CYS A 7 -4.22 12.02 -14.35
CA CYS A 7 -4.16 13.47 -14.12
C CYS A 7 -3.26 14.22 -15.10
N GLN A 8 -2.71 13.54 -16.12
CA GLN A 8 -1.77 14.08 -17.09
C GLN A 8 -0.47 14.65 -16.49
N GLY A 9 -0.20 14.36 -15.21
CA GLY A 9 1.00 14.78 -14.49
C GLY A 9 2.26 14.01 -14.91
N LEU A 10 3.41 14.46 -14.39
CA LEU A 10 4.70 13.84 -14.64
C LEU A 10 4.77 12.45 -14.02
N MET A 11 5.29 11.48 -14.78
CA MET A 11 5.66 10.16 -14.29
C MET A 11 7.18 10.04 -14.21
N ILE A 12 7.65 9.46 -13.11
CA ILE A 12 9.06 9.15 -12.87
C ILE A 12 9.20 7.65 -12.61
N GLU A 13 10.37 7.11 -12.89
CA GLU A 13 10.75 5.75 -12.51
C GLU A 13 10.87 5.65 -10.98
N ASP A 14 10.35 4.56 -10.42
CA ASP A 14 10.30 4.26 -8.99
C ASP A 14 10.58 2.76 -8.77
N TYR A 15 11.13 2.40 -7.61
CA TYR A 15 11.45 1.03 -7.24
C TYR A 15 10.50 0.55 -6.15
N CYS A 16 9.65 -0.42 -6.50
CA CYS A 16 8.67 -1.01 -5.60
C CYS A 16 9.22 -2.31 -5.01
N LEU A 17 8.89 -2.55 -3.74
CA LEU A 17 9.26 -3.78 -3.04
C LEU A 17 8.05 -4.69 -2.91
N ASP A 18 8.18 -5.93 -3.40
CA ASP A 18 7.17 -6.98 -3.27
C ASP A 18 7.51 -7.90 -2.10
N PHE A 19 6.74 -7.80 -1.01
CA PHE A 19 6.91 -8.60 0.19
C PHE A 19 6.37 -10.03 0.06
N GLU A 20 5.44 -10.25 -0.87
CA GLU A 20 4.80 -11.55 -1.11
C GLU A 20 5.39 -12.26 -2.33
N GLY A 21 6.36 -11.62 -3.00
CA GLY A 21 7.01 -12.09 -4.20
C GLY A 21 7.85 -13.35 -3.98
N THR A 22 8.07 -14.09 -5.07
CA THR A 22 9.00 -15.24 -5.08
C THR A 22 10.41 -14.81 -4.71
N HIS A 23 11.08 -15.60 -3.86
CA HIS A 23 12.45 -15.35 -3.40
C HIS A 23 13.38 -15.00 -4.58
N GLY A 24 14.06 -13.86 -4.50
CA GLY A 24 14.98 -13.36 -5.53
C GLY A 24 14.43 -12.25 -6.43
N HIS A 25 13.12 -12.00 -6.43
CA HIS A 25 12.46 -10.94 -7.21
C HIS A 25 11.68 -9.95 -6.34
N MET A 26 12.26 -9.52 -5.21
CA MET A 26 11.60 -8.59 -4.28
C MET A 26 11.53 -7.16 -4.81
N TRP A 27 12.25 -6.80 -5.87
CA TRP A 27 12.30 -5.44 -6.40
C TRP A 27 11.73 -5.39 -7.81
N ALA A 28 10.80 -4.47 -8.04
CA ALA A 28 10.19 -4.21 -9.34
C ALA A 28 10.32 -2.72 -9.70
N THR A 29 10.58 -2.45 -10.97
CA THR A 29 10.61 -1.09 -11.49
C THR A 29 9.21 -0.69 -11.97
N ALA A 30 8.71 0.44 -11.47
CA ALA A 30 7.43 1.00 -11.86
C ALA A 30 7.56 2.48 -12.23
N HIS A 31 6.52 3.05 -12.81
CA HIS A 31 6.39 4.49 -13.00
C HIS A 31 5.36 5.06 -12.02
N ARG A 32 5.76 6.03 -11.19
CA ARG A 32 4.86 6.72 -10.26
C ARG A 32 4.58 8.15 -10.74
N CYS A 33 3.32 8.55 -10.70
CA CYS A 33 2.95 9.94 -10.92
C CYS A 33 3.21 10.80 -9.68
N MET A 34 3.97 11.88 -9.85
CA MET A 34 4.29 12.82 -8.76
C MET A 34 3.08 13.66 -8.30
N ASN A 35 2.02 13.75 -9.10
CA ASN A 35 0.85 14.58 -8.79
C ASN A 35 -0.26 13.81 -8.07
N CYS A 36 -0.52 12.56 -8.47
CA CYS A 36 -1.67 11.79 -7.97
C CYS A 36 -1.32 10.41 -7.39
N GLY A 37 -0.04 10.04 -7.40
CA GLY A 37 0.43 8.76 -6.87
C GLY A 37 0.05 7.54 -7.71
N ASN A 38 -0.54 7.70 -8.90
CA ASN A 38 -0.81 6.57 -9.79
C ASN A 38 0.48 5.83 -10.12
N VAL A 39 0.49 4.51 -9.89
CA VAL A 39 1.61 3.63 -10.23
C VAL A 39 1.23 2.83 -11.47
N HIS A 40 2.12 2.81 -12.46
CA HIS A 40 2.03 2.01 -13.67
C HIS A 40 3.22 1.05 -13.71
N ASP A 41 2.93 -0.25 -13.71
CA ASP A 41 3.89 -1.33 -13.83
C ASP A 41 3.32 -2.33 -14.85
N SER A 42 4.08 -2.61 -15.90
CA SER A 42 3.60 -3.42 -17.02
C SER A 42 3.32 -4.88 -16.62
N VAL A 43 4.06 -5.43 -15.66
CA VAL A 43 3.85 -6.81 -15.17
C VAL A 43 2.58 -6.86 -14.32
N ILE A 44 2.40 -5.89 -13.42
CA ILE A 44 1.18 -5.78 -12.60
C ILE A 44 -0.05 -5.59 -13.50
N GLU A 45 0.05 -4.77 -14.54
CA GLU A 45 -1.04 -4.59 -15.50
C GLU A 45 -1.36 -5.86 -16.28
N GLN A 46 -0.34 -6.58 -16.77
CA GLN A 46 -0.55 -7.87 -17.43
C GLN A 46 -1.23 -8.89 -16.51
N HIS A 47 -0.79 -8.99 -15.25
CA HIS A 47 -1.42 -9.88 -14.27
C HIS A 47 -2.88 -9.50 -13.97
N ARG A 48 -3.21 -8.20 -13.97
CA ARG A 48 -4.60 -7.73 -13.82
C ARG A 48 -5.47 -8.05 -15.04
N LEU A 49 -4.93 -7.95 -16.25
CA LEU A 49 -5.65 -8.29 -17.48
C LEU A 49 -5.85 -9.79 -17.63
N ALA A 50 -4.90 -10.61 -17.14
CA ALA A 50 -4.98 -12.07 -17.20
C ALA A 50 -5.96 -12.69 -16.18
N LYS A 51 -6.29 -11.97 -15.10
CA LYS A 51 -7.22 -12.45 -14.06
C LYS A 51 -8.59 -11.79 -14.22
N PRO A 52 -9.70 -12.49 -13.92
CA PRO A 52 -11.00 -11.86 -13.80
C PRO A 52 -10.90 -10.71 -12.79
N GLN A 53 -11.45 -9.54 -13.12
CA GLN A 53 -11.41 -8.41 -12.19
C GLN A 53 -12.08 -8.84 -10.89
N PRO A 54 -11.38 -8.75 -9.74
CA PRO A 54 -12.02 -9.03 -8.46
C PRO A 54 -13.19 -8.07 -8.30
N ALA A 55 -14.37 -8.61 -8.06
CA ALA A 55 -15.55 -7.81 -7.81
C ALA A 55 -15.25 -6.86 -6.65
N LEU A 56 -15.45 -5.56 -6.86
CA LEU A 56 -15.31 -4.56 -5.81
C LEU A 56 -16.37 -4.87 -4.75
N VAL A 57 -15.94 -5.39 -3.59
CA VAL A 57 -16.82 -5.56 -2.44
C VAL A 57 -16.95 -4.20 -1.79
N LEU A 58 -18.19 -3.68 -1.71
CA LEU A 58 -18.47 -2.46 -0.98
C LEU A 58 -18.12 -2.71 0.49
N ALA A 59 -17.12 -2.01 1.02
CA ALA A 59 -16.81 -2.06 2.44
C ALA A 59 -18.02 -1.53 3.21
N SER A 60 -18.80 -2.44 3.81
CA SER A 60 -19.86 -2.06 4.73
C SER A 60 -19.19 -1.64 6.04
N SER A 61 -19.25 -0.35 6.36
CA SER A 61 -18.67 0.22 7.57
C SER A 61 -19.57 0.03 8.81
N ALA A 62 -20.22 -1.13 8.95
CA ALA A 62 -20.91 -1.48 10.19
C ALA A 62 -19.85 -2.03 11.16
N HIS A 63 -19.25 -1.13 11.95
CA HIS A 63 -18.43 -1.51 13.09
C HIS A 63 -19.16 -1.04 14.34
N ASP A 64 -19.83 -1.99 15.00
CA ASP A 64 -20.30 -1.86 16.38
C ASP A 64 -19.12 -2.23 17.29
N TYR A 65 -18.34 -1.25 17.72
CA TYR A 65 -17.30 -1.46 18.73
C TYR A 65 -17.98 -1.39 20.11
N GLU A 66 -18.23 -2.54 20.73
CA GLU A 66 -18.43 -2.60 22.18
C GLU A 66 -17.05 -2.43 22.82
N ALA A 67 -16.88 -1.37 23.62
CA ALA A 67 -15.64 -1.10 24.34
C ALA A 67 -15.45 -2.17 25.43
N ASP A 68 -14.52 -3.08 25.19
CA ASP A 68 -14.00 -3.97 26.24
C ASP A 68 -12.87 -3.22 26.96
N ASP A 69 -13.19 -2.62 28.09
CA ASP A 69 -12.24 -2.03 29.03
C ASP A 69 -11.35 -3.14 29.61
N CYS A 70 -10.11 -3.26 29.10
CA CYS A 70 -9.06 -4.03 29.76
C CYS A 70 -8.03 -3.05 30.37
N ASP A 71 -8.20 -2.77 31.66
CA ASP A 71 -7.18 -2.20 32.55
C ASP A 71 -5.98 -3.16 32.63
N GLU A 72 -4.80 -2.72 32.19
CA GLU A 72 -3.55 -3.37 32.59
C GLU A 72 -2.46 -2.33 32.87
N ASP A 73 -2.07 -2.28 34.14
CA ASP A 73 -1.20 -1.29 34.78
C ASP A 73 0.17 -1.10 34.06
N ILE A 74 0.35 0.06 33.42
CA ILE A 74 1.69 0.53 33.04
C ILE A 74 2.29 1.26 34.23
N GLN A 75 3.10 0.54 35.02
CA GLN A 75 4.00 1.15 36.00
C GLN A 75 5.09 1.96 35.28
N PRO A 76 5.19 3.29 35.45
CA PRO A 76 6.28 4.06 34.86
C PRO A 76 7.57 3.77 35.64
N ALA A 77 8.47 3.00 35.02
CA ALA A 77 9.83 2.85 35.51
C ALA A 77 10.53 4.22 35.50
N ALA A 78 10.71 4.79 36.69
CA ALA A 78 11.46 6.02 36.90
C ALA A 78 12.92 5.82 36.46
N LEU A 79 13.30 6.43 35.33
CA LEU A 79 14.70 6.55 34.94
C LEU A 79 15.36 7.60 35.83
N ARG A 80 16.19 7.14 36.78
CA ARG A 80 17.05 8.00 37.60
C ARG A 80 18.14 8.64 36.73
N ALA A 81 18.28 9.95 36.86
CA ALA A 81 19.34 10.75 36.26
C ALA A 81 20.73 10.27 36.74
N ALA A 82 21.70 10.31 35.84
CA ALA A 82 23.13 10.26 36.12
C ALA A 82 23.74 11.66 35.92
#